data_AF-A0A534JYE2-F1
#
_entry.id   AF-A0A534JYE2-F1
#
_cell.length_a   1.000
_cell.length_b   1.000
_cell.length_c   1.000
_cell.angle_alpha   90.00
_cell.angle_beta   90.00
_cell.angle_gamma   90.00
#
_symmetry.space_group_name_H-M   'P 1'
#
loop_
_entity.id
_entity.type
_entity.pdbx_description
1 polymer ?
#
loop_
_entity_poly.entity_id
_entity_poly.type
_entity_poly.pdbx_seq_one_letter_code
_entity_poly.pdbx_strand_id
1 'polypeptide(L)'
;MLADPLSRRTFLAVSSTALGAAWLAADPALVRAALDHAARAARSPLSPGSPDPVPWDVLTPDQAADLDAIAAQIFPTDDTPGAREARVVTFLDRSLGTWAAQQREPLLHGLDELNGEVERRWPGTQRFANLAPERQLELLRAQEQTPFFQQMRFATLVGMFSLPPYGGNADKAGCVVGSGAAGGIIAKELATAGLTVVVLEQGPRVEPPQFEHDEIKTLFQSALQNNPAGFTFRRTASETAKPGQIQLLYHRLVGGGSVMFTANYWRFREIDFIEKSRLGAISGTG
;
A
#
# COMPACT_ATOMS: atom_id res chain seq x y z
N MET A 1 -40.78 33.28 5.09
CA MET A 1 -39.74 33.77 4.18
C MET A 1 -38.60 32.78 4.24
N LEU A 2 -38.39 32.02 3.18
CA LEU A 2 -37.31 31.01 3.08
C LEU A 2 -35.98 31.75 2.87
N ALA A 3 -34.96 31.39 3.63
CA ALA A 3 -33.61 31.93 3.49
C ALA A 3 -33.04 31.62 2.09
N ASP A 4 -32.40 32.61 1.49
CA ASP A 4 -31.78 32.51 0.17
C ASP A 4 -30.64 31.47 0.18
N PRO A 5 -30.58 30.51 -0.77
CA PRO A 5 -29.50 29.55 -0.84
C PRO A 5 -28.18 30.24 -1.24
N LEU A 6 -27.12 30.00 -0.47
CA LEU A 6 -25.77 30.53 -0.71
C LEU A 6 -25.35 30.31 -2.18
N SER A 7 -25.08 31.40 -2.90
CA SER A 7 -24.66 31.31 -4.30
C SER A 7 -23.30 30.64 -4.43
N ARG A 8 -23.05 29.93 -5.55
CA ARG A 8 -21.76 29.27 -5.85
C ARG A 8 -20.56 30.22 -5.79
N ARG A 9 -20.77 31.50 -6.11
CA ARG A 9 -19.74 32.56 -5.98
C ARG A 9 -19.44 32.88 -4.52
N THR A 10 -20.46 32.95 -3.68
CA THR A 10 -20.31 33.17 -2.23
C THR A 10 -19.62 31.97 -1.58
N PHE A 11 -19.94 30.74 -2.01
CA PHE A 11 -19.24 29.54 -1.54
C PHE A 11 -17.75 29.55 -1.91
N LEU A 12 -17.38 29.91 -3.14
CA LEU A 12 -15.98 30.03 -3.55
C LEU A 12 -15.24 31.15 -2.81
N ALA A 13 -15.87 32.31 -2.62
CA ALA A 13 -15.27 33.42 -1.88
C ALA A 13 -15.04 33.07 -0.40
N VAL A 14 -16.01 32.42 0.25
CA VAL A 14 -15.92 31.98 1.66
C VAL A 14 -14.96 30.81 1.83
N SER A 15 -14.88 29.90 0.84
CA SER A 15 -13.92 28.79 0.87
C SER A 15 -12.48 29.27 0.75
N SER A 16 -12.21 30.30 -0.06
CA SER A 16 -10.87 30.87 -0.22
C SER A 16 -10.35 31.60 1.03
N THR A 17 -11.24 32.22 1.82
CA THR A 17 -10.88 32.90 3.07
C THR A 17 -10.69 31.93 4.23
N ALA A 18 -11.51 30.88 4.33
CA ALA A 18 -11.40 29.87 5.38
C ALA A 18 -10.18 28.93 5.20
N LEU A 19 -9.86 28.54 3.95
CA LEU A 19 -8.64 27.76 3.65
C LEU A 19 -7.37 28.61 3.71
N GLY A 20 -7.43 29.88 3.27
CA GLY A 20 -6.28 30.79 3.32
C GLY A 20 -5.80 31.08 4.74
N ALA A 21 -6.71 31.17 5.71
CA ALA A 21 -6.36 31.40 7.12
C ALA A 21 -5.67 30.18 7.77
N ALA A 22 -5.99 28.96 7.36
CA ALA A 22 -5.33 27.75 7.88
C ALA A 22 -3.88 27.61 7.40
N TRP A 23 -3.54 28.13 6.22
CA TRP A 23 -2.16 28.14 5.70
C TRP A 23 -1.30 29.28 6.26
N LEU A 24 -1.89 30.38 6.74
CA LEU A 24 -1.15 31.47 7.38
C LEU A 24 -0.55 31.09 8.75
N ALA A 25 -1.01 29.99 9.35
CA ALA A 25 -0.43 29.39 10.55
C ALA A 25 0.53 28.22 10.27
N ALA A 26 0.64 27.77 9.02
CA ALA A 26 1.63 26.77 8.64
C ALA A 26 3.00 27.45 8.59
N ASP A 27 3.98 26.88 9.29
CA ASP A 27 5.37 27.33 9.24
C ASP A 27 5.79 27.49 7.76
N PRO A 28 6.17 28.70 7.30
CA PRO A 28 6.60 28.94 5.93
C PRO A 28 7.70 27.97 5.46
N ALA A 29 8.52 27.44 6.38
CA ALA A 29 9.51 26.41 6.10
C ALA A 29 8.87 25.05 5.75
N LEU A 30 7.79 24.65 6.43
CA LEU A 30 7.05 23.43 6.14
C LEU A 30 6.29 23.53 4.81
N VAL A 31 5.68 24.69 4.53
CA VAL A 31 5.03 24.96 3.23
C VAL A 31 6.04 24.90 2.10
N ARG A 32 7.21 25.54 2.28
CA ARG A 32 8.30 25.50 1.30
C ARG A 32 8.83 24.07 1.11
N ALA A 33 9.04 23.33 2.20
CA ALA A 33 9.50 21.95 2.14
C ALA A 33 8.50 21.01 1.43
N ALA A 34 7.20 21.20 1.68
CA ALA A 34 6.13 20.46 1.01
C ALA A 34 6.06 20.79 -0.48
N LEU A 35 6.16 22.08 -0.85
CA LEU A 35 6.20 22.52 -2.25
C LEU A 35 7.46 22.03 -2.97
N ASP A 36 8.61 22.09 -2.31
CA ASP A 36 9.87 21.59 -2.87
C ASP A 36 9.83 20.06 -3.03
N HIS A 37 9.20 19.34 -2.08
CA HIS A 37 8.98 17.91 -2.20
C HIS A 37 8.04 17.58 -3.36
N ALA A 38 6.89 18.27 -3.47
CA ALA A 38 5.95 18.10 -4.58
C ALA A 38 6.59 18.44 -5.94
N ALA A 39 7.39 19.51 -6.01
CA ALA A 39 8.09 19.91 -7.22
C ALA A 39 9.27 18.97 -7.57
N ARG A 40 9.93 18.36 -6.59
CA ARG A 40 10.91 17.28 -6.83
C ARG A 40 10.20 16.01 -7.31
N ALA A 41 9.08 15.65 -6.69
CA ALA A 41 8.28 14.50 -7.07
C ALA A 41 7.74 14.63 -8.50
N ALA A 42 7.25 15.81 -8.90
CA ALA A 42 6.72 16.09 -10.24
C ALA A 42 7.78 16.25 -11.35
N ARG A 43 9.04 16.48 -10.98
CA ARG A 43 10.19 16.48 -11.91
C ARG A 43 10.93 15.15 -11.92
N SER A 44 10.47 14.18 -11.12
CA SER A 44 11.05 12.85 -11.11
C SER A 44 10.78 12.17 -12.45
N PRO A 45 11.73 11.44 -13.04
CA PRO A 45 11.44 10.54 -14.16
C PRO A 45 10.42 9.45 -13.79
N LEU A 46 10.11 9.29 -12.49
CA LEU A 46 9.04 8.44 -11.96
C LEU A 46 7.66 9.13 -11.86
N SER A 47 7.54 10.38 -12.33
CA SER A 47 6.25 11.07 -12.31
C SER A 47 5.23 10.36 -13.19
N PRO A 48 3.95 10.34 -12.79
CA PRO A 48 2.85 9.87 -13.63
C PRO A 48 2.94 10.46 -15.05
N GLY A 49 2.94 9.62 -16.09
CA GLY A 49 3.04 10.05 -17.49
C GLY A 49 4.43 10.38 -18.06
N SER A 50 5.54 10.18 -17.32
CA SER A 50 6.89 10.35 -17.90
C SER A 50 7.19 9.27 -18.96
N PRO A 51 7.56 9.64 -20.20
CA PRO A 51 7.75 8.71 -21.33
C PRO A 51 9.13 8.04 -21.36
N ASP A 52 10.10 8.53 -20.57
CA ASP A 52 11.48 8.06 -20.67
C ASP A 52 11.71 6.75 -19.89
N PRO A 53 12.39 5.75 -20.48
CA PRO A 53 12.84 4.57 -19.75
C PRO A 53 13.76 4.99 -18.61
N VAL A 54 13.43 4.57 -17.39
CA VAL A 54 14.28 4.82 -16.23
C VAL A 54 15.47 3.86 -16.31
N PRO A 55 16.72 4.35 -16.26
CA PRO A 55 17.88 3.45 -16.22
C PRO A 55 17.84 2.58 -14.97
N TRP A 56 18.31 1.33 -15.09
CA TRP A 56 18.42 0.41 -13.97
C TRP A 56 19.59 0.81 -13.05
N ASP A 57 19.33 0.90 -11.75
CA ASP A 57 20.31 1.21 -10.71
C ASP A 57 21.12 -0.03 -10.32
N VAL A 58 20.50 -1.21 -10.35
CA VAL A 58 21.08 -2.48 -9.86
C VAL A 58 20.95 -3.62 -10.86
N LEU A 59 19.76 -3.77 -11.43
CA LEU A 59 19.42 -4.91 -12.29
C LEU A 59 20.05 -4.76 -13.68
N THR A 60 20.42 -5.88 -14.28
CA THR A 60 20.68 -5.91 -15.72
C THR A 60 19.35 -5.93 -16.50
N PRO A 61 19.34 -5.53 -17.79
CA PRO A 61 18.14 -5.61 -18.61
C PRO A 61 17.49 -7.00 -18.64
N ASP A 62 18.30 -8.06 -18.70
CA ASP A 62 17.82 -9.45 -18.68
C ASP A 62 17.17 -9.80 -17.34
N GLN A 63 17.81 -9.43 -16.22
CA GLN A 63 17.27 -9.68 -14.89
C GLN A 63 15.95 -8.94 -14.69
N ALA A 64 15.89 -7.67 -15.11
CA ALA A 64 14.68 -6.89 -15.05
C ALA A 64 13.55 -7.51 -15.90
N ALA A 65 13.87 -8.02 -17.09
CA ALA A 65 12.89 -8.71 -17.93
C ALA A 65 12.32 -9.98 -17.29
N ASP A 66 13.16 -10.81 -16.67
CA ASP A 66 12.71 -11.99 -15.93
C ASP A 66 11.83 -11.61 -14.73
N LEU A 67 12.25 -10.63 -13.94
CA LEU A 67 11.50 -10.15 -12.78
C LEU A 67 10.17 -9.51 -13.18
N ASP A 68 10.11 -8.84 -14.33
CA ASP A 68 8.90 -8.24 -14.88
C ASP A 68 7.93 -9.32 -15.37
N ALA A 69 8.43 -10.39 -16.00
CA ALA A 69 7.63 -11.55 -16.35
C ALA A 69 7.04 -12.24 -15.12
N ILE A 70 7.82 -12.39 -14.04
CA ILE A 70 7.32 -12.96 -12.77
C ILE A 70 6.25 -12.05 -12.15
N ALA A 71 6.51 -10.74 -12.05
CA ALA A 71 5.57 -9.77 -11.47
C ALA A 71 4.25 -9.72 -12.26
N ALA A 72 4.32 -9.79 -13.59
CA ALA A 72 3.14 -9.83 -14.47
C ALA A 72 2.33 -11.13 -14.36
N GLN A 73 2.90 -12.23 -13.87
CA GLN A 73 2.13 -13.44 -13.54
C GLN A 73 1.46 -13.35 -12.17
N ILE A 74 2.05 -12.60 -11.23
CA ILE A 74 1.50 -12.37 -9.88
C ILE A 74 0.36 -11.34 -9.92
N PHE A 75 0.53 -10.26 -10.68
CA PHE A 75 -0.45 -9.19 -10.86
C PHE A 75 -0.59 -8.86 -12.35
N PRO A 76 -1.35 -9.68 -13.11
CA PRO A 76 -1.48 -9.52 -14.55
C PRO A 76 -2.26 -8.27 -14.94
N THR A 77 -1.99 -7.76 -16.13
CA THR A 77 -2.83 -6.75 -16.78
C THR A 77 -4.14 -7.40 -17.23
N ASP A 78 -5.26 -6.80 -16.87
CA ASP A 78 -6.60 -7.18 -17.31
C ASP A 78 -7.35 -5.94 -17.83
N ASP A 79 -8.64 -5.76 -17.48
CA ASP A 79 -9.35 -4.51 -17.71
C ASP A 79 -8.77 -3.34 -16.89
N THR A 80 -7.86 -3.63 -15.95
CA THR A 80 -7.17 -2.69 -15.08
C THR A 80 -5.64 -2.83 -15.18
N PRO A 81 -4.89 -1.78 -14.78
CA PRO A 81 -3.42 -1.82 -14.78
C PRO A 81 -2.86 -2.91 -13.87
N GLY A 82 -1.88 -3.68 -14.38
CA GLY A 82 -1.15 -4.72 -13.65
C GLY A 82 0.22 -4.27 -13.17
N ALA A 83 1.07 -5.23 -12.82
CA ALA A 83 2.41 -4.97 -12.28
C ALA A 83 3.32 -4.17 -13.25
N ARG A 84 3.15 -4.36 -14.56
CA ARG A 84 3.94 -3.69 -15.60
C ARG A 84 3.58 -2.21 -15.68
N GLU A 85 2.29 -1.89 -15.74
CA GLU A 85 1.79 -0.53 -15.77
C GLU A 85 2.13 0.21 -14.47
N ALA A 86 2.07 -0.51 -13.34
CA ALA A 86 2.48 0.03 -12.04
C ALA A 86 4.00 0.17 -11.87
N ARG A 87 4.83 -0.24 -12.84
CA ARG A 87 6.31 -0.20 -12.80
C ARG A 87 6.90 -0.90 -11.57
N VAL A 88 6.34 -2.03 -11.19
CA VAL A 88 6.77 -2.81 -10.01
C VAL A 88 8.28 -3.12 -10.03
N VAL A 89 8.85 -3.46 -11.19
CA VAL A 89 10.27 -3.81 -11.28
C VAL A 89 11.17 -2.58 -11.10
N THR A 90 10.72 -1.40 -11.51
CA THR A 90 11.43 -0.15 -11.22
C THR A 90 11.46 0.12 -9.71
N PHE A 91 10.37 -0.13 -8.99
CA PHE A 91 10.40 -0.11 -7.51
C PHE A 91 11.41 -1.11 -6.96
N LEU A 92 11.39 -2.34 -7.47
CA LEU A 92 12.25 -3.41 -7.00
C LEU A 92 13.73 -3.02 -7.15
N ASP A 93 14.15 -2.64 -8.35
CA ASP A 93 15.50 -2.20 -8.68
C ASP A 93 16.03 -1.11 -7.73
N ARG A 94 15.23 -0.05 -7.53
CA ARG A 94 15.59 1.06 -6.64
C ARG A 94 15.64 0.66 -5.18
N SER A 95 14.72 -0.20 -4.73
CA SER A 95 14.72 -0.70 -3.37
C SER A 95 16.00 -1.49 -3.09
N LEU A 96 16.43 -2.34 -4.04
CA LEU A 96 17.68 -3.10 -3.99
C LEU A 96 18.91 -2.19 -4.07
N GLY A 97 18.79 -1.01 -4.69
CA GLY A 97 19.81 0.03 -4.71
C GLY A 97 19.95 0.81 -3.40
N THR A 98 18.96 0.70 -2.50
CA THR A 98 18.84 1.57 -1.34
C THR A 98 18.60 0.77 -0.05
N TRP A 99 17.39 0.85 0.52
CA TRP A 99 17.06 0.32 1.84
C TRP A 99 16.93 -1.21 1.87
N ALA A 100 16.73 -1.86 0.71
CA ALA A 100 16.65 -3.31 0.57
C ALA A 100 17.93 -3.92 -0.01
N ALA A 101 19.08 -3.23 0.05
CA ALA A 101 20.34 -3.73 -0.52
C ALA A 101 20.73 -5.14 -0.04
N GLN A 102 20.45 -5.47 1.23
CA GLN A 102 20.67 -6.80 1.80
C GLN A 102 19.81 -7.93 1.17
N GLN A 103 18.76 -7.57 0.43
CA GLN A 103 17.88 -8.51 -0.27
C GLN A 103 18.35 -8.79 -1.71
N ARG A 104 19.33 -8.04 -2.22
CA ARG A 104 19.80 -8.12 -3.61
C ARG A 104 20.38 -9.48 -3.95
N GLU A 105 21.38 -9.93 -3.18
CA GLU A 105 22.04 -11.22 -3.45
C GLU A 105 21.08 -12.41 -3.33
N PRO A 106 20.25 -12.53 -2.27
CA PRO A 106 19.25 -13.59 -2.20
C PRO A 106 18.27 -13.61 -3.39
N LEU A 107 17.81 -12.43 -3.83
CA LEU A 107 16.89 -12.33 -4.94
C LEU A 107 17.53 -12.78 -6.26
N LEU A 108 18.74 -12.28 -6.55
CA LEU A 108 19.44 -12.61 -7.80
C LEU A 108 19.84 -14.09 -7.83
N HIS A 109 20.25 -14.66 -6.70
CA HIS A 109 20.51 -16.09 -6.60
C HIS A 109 19.26 -16.92 -6.90
N GLY A 110 18.10 -16.57 -6.31
CA GLY A 110 16.85 -17.27 -6.60
C GLY A 110 16.40 -17.12 -8.06
N LEU A 111 16.69 -15.99 -8.69
CA LEU A 111 16.44 -15.76 -10.12
C LEU A 111 17.33 -16.66 -11.01
N ASP A 112 18.60 -16.82 -10.63
CA ASP A 112 19.52 -17.72 -11.32
C ASP A 112 19.10 -19.19 -11.17
N GLU A 113 18.64 -19.60 -9.98
CA GLU A 113 18.08 -20.94 -9.74
C GLU A 113 16.83 -21.19 -10.59
N LEU A 114 15.92 -20.21 -10.66
CA LEU A 114 14.75 -20.26 -11.54
C LEU A 114 15.16 -20.44 -13.00
N ASN A 115 16.10 -19.63 -13.50
CA ASN A 115 16.59 -19.73 -14.88
C ASN A 115 17.31 -21.07 -15.15
N GLY A 116 18.01 -21.63 -14.17
CA GLY A 116 18.58 -22.98 -14.27
C GLY A 116 17.52 -24.08 -14.37
N GLU A 117 16.38 -23.92 -13.68
CA GLU A 117 15.21 -24.81 -13.82
C GLU A 117 14.57 -24.67 -15.21
N VAL A 118 14.49 -23.46 -15.75
CA VAL A 118 13.98 -23.21 -17.12
C VAL A 118 14.80 -24.01 -18.13
N GLU A 119 16.13 -23.87 -18.14
CA GLU A 119 17.00 -24.56 -19.10
C GLU A 119 16.92 -26.09 -18.94
N ARG A 120 16.77 -26.59 -17.71
CA ARG A 120 16.65 -28.03 -17.47
C ARG A 120 15.33 -28.61 -17.98
N ARG A 121 14.23 -27.87 -17.81
CA ARG A 121 12.88 -28.34 -18.15
C ARG A 121 12.54 -28.08 -19.62
N TRP A 122 13.10 -27.03 -20.21
CA TRP A 122 12.95 -26.64 -21.61
C TRP A 122 14.32 -26.30 -22.22
N PRO A 123 15.12 -27.31 -22.62
CA PRO A 123 16.45 -27.10 -23.19
C PRO A 123 16.43 -26.15 -24.39
N GLY A 124 17.39 -25.21 -24.42
CA GLY A 124 17.46 -24.15 -25.43
C GLY A 124 16.66 -22.88 -25.08
N THR A 125 16.00 -22.84 -23.93
CA THR A 125 15.42 -21.61 -23.35
C THR A 125 16.13 -21.29 -22.05
N GLN A 126 16.94 -20.23 -22.03
CA GLN A 126 17.80 -19.91 -20.89
C GLN A 126 17.16 -18.96 -19.86
N ARG A 127 16.07 -18.29 -20.24
CA ARG A 127 15.48 -17.20 -19.46
C ARG A 127 14.00 -17.43 -19.22
N PHE A 128 13.55 -17.15 -18.01
CA PHE A 128 12.16 -17.25 -17.62
C PHE A 128 11.25 -16.35 -18.47
N ALA A 129 11.68 -15.11 -18.75
CA ALA A 129 10.94 -14.17 -19.57
C ALA A 129 10.65 -14.68 -20.99
N ASN A 130 11.48 -15.60 -21.51
CA ASN A 130 11.36 -16.14 -22.86
C ASN A 130 10.40 -17.34 -22.93
N LEU A 131 9.89 -17.83 -21.80
CA LEU A 131 8.86 -18.86 -21.79
C LEU A 131 7.51 -18.28 -22.22
N ALA A 132 6.68 -19.12 -22.85
CA ALA A 132 5.27 -18.81 -23.05
C ALA A 132 4.55 -18.60 -21.70
N PRO A 133 3.55 -17.72 -21.61
CA PRO A 133 2.89 -17.38 -20.34
C PRO A 133 2.36 -18.59 -19.55
N GLU A 134 1.89 -19.63 -20.24
CA GLU A 134 1.38 -20.85 -19.60
C GLU A 134 2.50 -21.62 -18.90
N ARG A 135 3.70 -21.64 -19.49
CA ARG A 135 4.89 -22.29 -18.92
C ARG A 135 5.50 -21.47 -17.79
N GLN A 136 5.46 -20.15 -17.90
CA GLN A 136 5.82 -19.24 -16.79
C GLN A 136 4.95 -19.55 -15.57
N LEU A 137 3.62 -19.61 -15.75
CA LEU A 137 2.68 -19.90 -14.68
C LEU A 137 2.87 -21.32 -14.11
N GLU A 138 3.07 -22.32 -14.96
CA GLU A 138 3.37 -23.71 -14.54
C GLU A 138 4.59 -23.77 -13.62
N LEU A 139 5.67 -23.09 -14.00
CA LEU A 139 6.91 -23.08 -13.24
C LEU A 139 6.75 -22.30 -11.92
N LEU A 140 6.10 -21.13 -11.95
CA LEU A 140 5.84 -20.36 -10.73
C LEU A 140 4.97 -21.12 -9.73
N ARG A 141 3.94 -21.84 -10.19
CA ARG A 141 3.11 -22.72 -9.34
C ARG A 141 3.94 -23.79 -8.64
N ALA A 142 4.87 -24.40 -9.37
CA ALA A 142 5.78 -25.39 -8.79
C ALA A 142 6.72 -24.80 -7.71
N GLN A 143 6.94 -23.48 -7.74
CA GLN A 143 7.83 -22.78 -6.81
C GLN A 143 7.10 -21.98 -5.71
N GLU A 144 5.77 -22.07 -5.59
CA GLU A 144 4.99 -21.23 -4.67
C GLU A 144 5.46 -21.30 -3.21
N GLN A 145 6.03 -22.42 -2.78
CA GLN A 145 6.51 -22.63 -1.41
C GLN A 145 7.98 -22.22 -1.19
N THR A 146 8.66 -21.77 -2.24
CA THR A 146 10.07 -21.36 -2.16
C THR A 146 10.19 -19.96 -1.53
N PRO A 147 11.28 -19.69 -0.78
CA PRO A 147 11.55 -18.35 -0.28
C PRO A 147 11.62 -17.29 -1.39
N PHE A 148 12.19 -17.64 -2.54
CA PHE A 148 12.29 -16.75 -3.70
C PHE A 148 10.92 -16.33 -4.22
N PHE A 149 9.99 -17.26 -4.44
CA PHE A 149 8.64 -16.91 -4.89
C PHE A 149 7.90 -16.05 -3.85
N GLN A 150 8.02 -16.37 -2.56
CA GLN A 150 7.39 -15.57 -1.51
C GLN A 150 7.97 -14.15 -1.43
N GLN A 151 9.28 -14.02 -1.61
CA GLN A 151 9.96 -12.72 -1.71
C GLN A 151 9.46 -11.93 -2.93
N MET A 152 9.38 -12.56 -4.10
CA MET A 152 8.85 -11.93 -5.32
C MET A 152 7.39 -11.52 -5.20
N ARG A 153 6.54 -12.38 -4.62
CA ARG A 153 5.14 -12.08 -4.35
C ARG A 153 5.00 -10.90 -3.40
N PHE A 154 5.74 -10.89 -2.31
CA PHE A 154 5.72 -9.79 -1.35
C PHE A 154 6.20 -8.48 -2.00
N ALA A 155 7.34 -8.51 -2.69
CA ALA A 155 7.88 -7.31 -3.31
C ALA A 155 7.00 -6.78 -4.46
N THR A 156 6.33 -7.67 -5.20
CA THR A 156 5.33 -7.29 -6.21
C THR A 156 4.15 -6.55 -5.59
N LEU A 157 3.60 -7.08 -4.49
CA LEU A 157 2.52 -6.41 -3.76
C LEU A 157 2.96 -5.05 -3.22
N VAL A 158 4.14 -4.97 -2.60
CA VAL A 158 4.65 -3.69 -2.08
C VAL A 158 4.88 -2.71 -3.23
N GLY A 159 5.47 -3.14 -4.34
CA GLY A 159 5.67 -2.29 -5.52
C GLY A 159 4.35 -1.77 -6.08
N MET A 160 3.33 -2.63 -6.19
CA MET A 160 2.00 -2.30 -6.71
C MET A 160 1.30 -1.22 -5.88
N PHE A 161 1.48 -1.22 -4.55
CA PHE A 161 0.79 -0.33 -3.62
C PHE A 161 1.70 0.71 -2.95
N SER A 162 2.95 0.81 -3.38
CA SER A 162 3.91 1.83 -2.89
C SER A 162 3.51 3.23 -3.34
N LEU A 163 4.20 4.26 -2.85
CA LEU A 163 4.04 5.61 -3.41
C LEU A 163 4.82 5.72 -4.73
N PRO A 164 4.29 6.40 -5.77
CA PRO A 164 4.99 6.65 -7.03
C PRO A 164 6.46 7.12 -6.92
N PRO A 165 6.82 7.98 -5.93
CA PRO A 165 8.21 8.41 -5.75
C PRO A 165 9.21 7.29 -5.45
N TYR A 166 8.76 6.11 -5.00
CA TYR A 166 9.61 4.94 -4.78
C TYR A 166 9.78 4.07 -6.05
N GLY A 167 9.12 4.41 -7.14
CA GLY A 167 9.30 3.78 -8.45
C GLY A 167 8.23 2.78 -8.84
N GLY A 168 7.30 2.44 -7.94
CA GLY A 168 6.17 1.53 -8.17
C GLY A 168 4.85 2.26 -8.04
N ASN A 169 3.74 1.57 -8.24
CA ASN A 169 2.41 2.19 -8.29
C ASN A 169 2.36 3.39 -9.25
N ALA A 170 3.05 3.29 -10.38
CA ALA A 170 3.06 4.33 -11.40
C ALA A 170 1.63 4.65 -11.83
N ASP A 171 1.37 5.93 -12.08
CA ASP A 171 0.03 6.47 -12.36
C ASP A 171 -1.05 6.16 -11.30
N LYS A 172 -0.64 5.63 -10.13
CA LYS A 172 -1.49 5.23 -9.00
C LYS A 172 -2.42 4.07 -9.32
N ALA A 173 -1.88 3.05 -10.00
CA ALA A 173 -2.55 1.79 -10.31
C ALA A 173 -3.13 1.03 -9.09
N GLY A 174 -2.62 1.27 -7.87
CA GLY A 174 -2.96 0.58 -6.63
C GLY A 174 -4.04 1.25 -5.76
N CYS A 175 -4.68 0.45 -4.89
CA CYS A 175 -5.79 0.87 -4.02
C CYS A 175 -5.41 0.85 -2.53
N VAL A 176 -6.10 1.65 -1.72
CA VAL A 176 -6.03 1.61 -0.26
C VAL A 176 -7.07 0.60 0.24
N VAL A 177 -6.63 -0.44 0.94
CA VAL A 177 -7.53 -1.43 1.55
C VAL A 177 -7.74 -1.07 3.02
N GLY A 178 -8.98 -0.71 3.36
CA GLY A 178 -9.41 -0.21 4.66
C GLY A 178 -9.33 1.31 4.74
N SER A 179 -10.47 1.95 5.02
CA SER A 179 -10.60 3.40 5.16
C SER A 179 -10.57 3.86 6.62
N GLY A 180 -9.99 3.04 7.50
CA GLY A 180 -9.83 3.32 8.92
C GLY A 180 -8.91 4.52 9.21
N ALA A 181 -8.58 4.73 10.49
CA ALA A 181 -7.79 5.88 10.95
C ALA A 181 -6.50 6.15 10.16
N ALA A 182 -5.78 5.11 9.71
CA ALA A 182 -4.59 5.26 8.89
C ALA A 182 -4.92 5.36 7.39
N GLY A 183 -5.68 4.40 6.86
CA GLY A 183 -5.95 4.30 5.42
C GLY A 183 -6.73 5.49 4.86
N GLY A 184 -7.70 6.03 5.62
CA GLY A 184 -8.43 7.24 5.24
C GLY A 184 -7.53 8.48 5.14
N ILE A 185 -6.57 8.63 6.06
CA ILE A 185 -5.62 9.75 6.04
C ILE A 185 -4.64 9.60 4.87
N ILE A 186 -4.10 8.41 4.64
CA ILE A 186 -3.24 8.15 3.48
C ILE A 186 -4.00 8.46 2.19
N ALA A 187 -5.21 7.93 2.02
CA ALA A 187 -6.03 8.20 0.83
C ALA A 187 -6.27 9.70 0.63
N LYS A 188 -6.54 10.46 1.71
CA LYS A 188 -6.68 11.91 1.66
C LYS A 188 -5.40 12.62 1.23
N GLU A 189 -4.25 12.27 1.80
CA GLU A 189 -2.98 12.93 1.47
C GLU A 189 -2.60 12.66 0.01
N LEU A 190 -2.80 11.43 -0.44
CA LEU A 190 -2.61 11.04 -1.82
C LEU A 190 -3.56 11.83 -2.75
N ALA A 191 -4.86 11.84 -2.47
CA ALA A 191 -5.82 12.58 -3.28
C ALA A 191 -5.51 14.09 -3.33
N THR A 192 -5.10 14.69 -2.20
CA THR A 192 -4.72 16.10 -2.11
C THR A 192 -3.48 16.41 -2.95
N ALA A 193 -2.57 15.46 -3.09
CA ALA A 193 -1.40 15.54 -3.98
C ALA A 193 -1.76 15.36 -5.47
N GLY A 194 -3.05 15.36 -5.84
CA GLY A 194 -3.52 15.16 -7.22
C GLY A 194 -3.49 13.69 -7.64
N LEU A 195 -3.51 12.76 -6.69
CA LEU A 195 -3.54 11.34 -6.97
C LEU A 195 -4.99 10.82 -7.12
N THR A 196 -5.27 10.05 -8.19
CA THR A 196 -6.46 9.21 -8.26
C THR A 196 -6.25 8.05 -7.29
N VAL A 197 -7.18 7.85 -6.35
CA VAL A 197 -7.05 6.84 -5.30
C VAL A 197 -8.35 6.05 -5.25
N VAL A 198 -8.24 4.73 -5.32
CA VAL A 198 -9.34 3.82 -5.02
C VAL A 198 -9.21 3.36 -3.57
N VAL A 199 -10.29 3.43 -2.80
CA VAL A 199 -10.33 2.94 -1.42
C VAL A 199 -11.36 1.81 -1.33
N LEU A 200 -10.93 0.65 -0.83
CA LEU A 200 -11.78 -0.50 -0.58
C LEU A 200 -12.09 -0.57 0.92
N GLU A 201 -13.35 -0.44 1.31
CA GLU A 201 -13.82 -0.52 2.69
C GLU A 201 -14.82 -1.66 2.85
N GLN A 202 -14.72 -2.42 3.94
CA GLN A 202 -15.63 -3.54 4.20
C GLN A 202 -17.04 -3.05 4.53
N GLY A 203 -17.15 -1.90 5.20
CA GLY A 203 -18.41 -1.34 5.65
C GLY A 203 -19.00 -0.21 4.79
N PRO A 204 -20.23 0.22 5.10
CA PRO A 204 -20.88 1.31 4.37
C PRO A 204 -20.28 2.67 4.74
N ARG A 205 -20.54 3.66 3.87
CA ARG A 205 -20.44 5.08 4.25
C ARG A 205 -21.71 5.47 4.98
N VAL A 206 -21.56 6.02 6.19
CA VAL A 206 -22.67 6.47 7.04
C VAL A 206 -22.61 7.99 7.13
N GLU A 207 -23.71 8.65 6.76
CA GLU A 207 -23.84 10.12 6.81
C GLU A 207 -24.28 10.59 8.21
N PRO A 208 -23.98 11.85 8.60
CA PRO A 208 -24.32 12.39 9.92
C PRO A 208 -25.76 12.13 10.40
N PRO A 209 -26.82 12.26 9.57
CA PRO A 209 -28.20 12.01 10.02
C PRO A 209 -28.55 10.54 10.25
N GLN A 210 -27.71 9.62 9.78
CA GLN A 210 -27.93 8.17 9.90
C GLN A 210 -27.33 7.61 11.20
N PHE A 211 -26.58 8.41 11.96
CA PHE A 211 -26.11 8.01 13.27
C PHE A 211 -27.25 8.06 14.29
N GLU A 212 -27.50 6.91 14.91
CA GLU A 212 -28.50 6.74 15.95
C GLU A 212 -27.78 6.53 17.29
N HIS A 213 -28.36 7.05 18.38
CA HIS A 213 -27.87 6.79 19.74
C HIS A 213 -28.52 5.51 20.31
N ASP A 214 -28.63 4.48 19.48
CA ASP A 214 -29.13 3.16 19.90
C ASP A 214 -27.95 2.25 20.24
N GLU A 215 -27.55 2.29 21.50
CA GLU A 215 -26.46 1.48 22.03
C GLU A 215 -26.79 -0.03 22.00
N ILE A 216 -28.08 -0.41 22.05
CA ILE A 216 -28.49 -1.82 21.98
C ILE A 216 -28.19 -2.37 20.58
N LYS A 217 -28.66 -1.67 19.56
CA LYS A 217 -28.40 -1.99 18.16
C LYS A 217 -26.90 -1.99 17.84
N THR A 218 -26.18 -1.01 18.36
CA THR A 218 -24.77 -0.80 18.02
C THR A 218 -23.83 -1.75 18.76
N LEU A 219 -23.97 -1.87 20.09
CA LEU A 219 -23.05 -2.67 20.92
C LEU A 219 -23.49 -4.15 21.03
N PHE A 220 -24.79 -4.41 21.17
CA PHE A 220 -25.28 -5.77 21.47
C PHE A 220 -25.75 -6.52 20.22
N GLN A 221 -26.21 -5.81 19.19
CA GLN A 221 -26.58 -6.40 17.90
C GLN A 221 -25.48 -6.25 16.83
N SER A 222 -24.31 -5.73 17.22
CA SER A 222 -23.11 -5.60 16.38
C SER A 222 -23.34 -4.83 15.07
N ALA A 223 -24.26 -3.86 15.06
CA ALA A 223 -24.44 -3.00 13.91
C ALA A 223 -23.13 -2.23 13.61
N LEU A 224 -22.71 -2.24 12.34
CA LEU A 224 -21.43 -1.64 11.89
C LEU A 224 -20.18 -2.23 12.56
N GLN A 225 -20.29 -3.42 13.16
CA GLN A 225 -19.16 -4.16 13.73
C GLN A 225 -18.96 -5.47 12.98
N ASN A 226 -17.75 -5.99 13.06
CA ASN A 226 -17.40 -7.32 12.57
C ASN A 226 -18.06 -8.44 13.39
N ASN A 227 -18.16 -9.65 12.81
CA ASN A 227 -18.64 -10.81 13.55
C ASN A 227 -17.53 -11.29 14.52
N PRO A 228 -17.73 -11.21 15.85
CA PRO A 228 -16.70 -11.59 16.83
C PRO A 228 -16.33 -13.08 16.78
N ALA A 229 -17.24 -13.94 16.31
CA ALA A 229 -17.01 -15.37 16.18
C ALA A 229 -16.03 -15.75 15.06
N GLY A 230 -15.65 -14.78 14.20
CA GLY A 230 -14.72 -15.00 13.10
C GLY A 230 -13.24 -14.99 13.47
N PHE A 231 -12.87 -14.62 14.71
CA PHE A 231 -11.46 -14.60 15.11
C PHE A 231 -10.97 -15.95 15.56
N THR A 232 -10.07 -16.52 14.76
CA THR A 232 -9.28 -17.69 15.15
C THR A 232 -7.83 -17.31 15.35
N PHE A 233 -7.22 -17.84 16.40
CA PHE A 233 -5.81 -17.67 16.71
C PHE A 233 -5.08 -19.02 16.60
N ARG A 234 -3.86 -18.97 16.07
CA ARG A 234 -2.85 -20.05 16.16
C ARG A 234 -1.52 -19.41 16.52
N ARG A 235 -0.74 -20.05 17.40
CA ARG A 235 0.56 -19.50 17.83
C ARG A 235 1.63 -19.73 16.78
N THR A 236 1.54 -20.86 16.09
CA THR A 236 2.47 -21.26 15.03
C THR A 236 1.70 -21.61 13.77
N ALA A 237 2.38 -21.60 12.62
CA ALA A 237 1.74 -21.88 11.33
C ALA A 237 1.19 -23.31 11.23
N SER A 238 1.80 -24.26 11.95
CA SER A 238 1.44 -25.68 11.96
C SER A 238 0.26 -26.03 12.89
N GLU A 239 -0.15 -25.12 13.77
CA GLU A 239 -1.28 -25.33 14.66
C GLU A 239 -2.63 -25.08 13.96
N THR A 240 -3.63 -25.91 14.29
CA THR A 240 -5.01 -25.61 13.92
C THR A 240 -5.49 -24.35 14.64
N ALA A 241 -5.97 -23.37 13.89
CA ALA A 241 -6.50 -22.14 14.45
C ALA A 241 -7.79 -22.41 15.25
N LYS A 242 -7.85 -21.91 16.48
CA LYS A 242 -8.99 -22.06 17.38
C LYS A 242 -9.62 -20.70 17.64
N PRO A 243 -10.93 -20.61 17.94
CA PRO A 243 -11.54 -19.35 18.35
C PRO A 243 -10.71 -18.67 19.45
N GLY A 244 -10.36 -17.40 19.25
CA GLY A 244 -9.56 -16.64 20.20
C GLY A 244 -10.31 -16.41 21.52
N GLN A 245 -9.61 -16.47 22.66
CA GLN A 245 -10.18 -16.12 23.97
C GLN A 245 -10.56 -14.63 24.05
N ILE A 246 -9.85 -13.77 23.31
CA ILE A 246 -10.14 -12.35 23.19
C ILE A 246 -10.77 -12.13 21.82
N GLN A 247 -12.01 -11.65 21.81
CA GLN A 247 -12.70 -11.24 20.59
C GLN A 247 -12.37 -9.77 20.33
N LEU A 248 -11.69 -9.50 19.21
CA LEU A 248 -11.37 -8.14 18.82
C LEU A 248 -12.54 -7.52 18.06
N LEU A 249 -13.01 -6.40 18.57
CA LEU A 249 -14.12 -5.67 17.98
C LEU A 249 -13.57 -4.62 17.02
N TYR A 250 -13.96 -4.72 15.75
CA TYR A 250 -13.60 -3.81 14.69
C TYR A 250 -14.84 -3.21 14.08
N HIS A 251 -14.82 -1.90 13.90
CA HIS A 251 -15.88 -1.18 13.24
C HIS A 251 -15.68 -1.22 11.73
N ARG A 252 -16.73 -1.65 11.01
CA ARG A 252 -16.81 -1.79 9.55
C ARG A 252 -17.66 -0.67 8.98
N LEU A 253 -17.02 0.45 8.66
CA LEU A 253 -17.62 1.61 8.01
C LEU A 253 -16.52 2.52 7.49
N VAL A 254 -16.87 3.48 6.63
CA VAL A 254 -15.92 4.51 6.21
C VAL A 254 -15.41 5.29 7.44
N GLY A 255 -14.10 5.28 7.67
CA GLY A 255 -13.45 5.81 8.89
C GLY A 255 -13.11 4.73 9.93
N GLY A 256 -13.74 3.55 9.86
CA GLY A 256 -13.46 2.42 10.74
C GLY A 256 -13.61 2.76 12.22
N GLY A 257 -12.67 2.30 13.05
CA GLY A 257 -12.70 2.52 14.49
C GLY A 257 -12.74 3.99 14.91
N SER A 258 -12.23 4.94 14.11
CA SER A 258 -12.22 6.37 14.50
C SER A 258 -13.59 7.03 14.50
N VAL A 259 -14.61 6.42 13.91
CA VAL A 259 -15.99 6.92 13.96
C VAL A 259 -16.71 6.51 15.25
N MET A 260 -16.27 5.39 15.84
CA MET A 260 -16.97 4.70 16.94
C MET A 260 -16.12 4.59 18.21
N PHE A 261 -14.96 5.24 18.25
CA PHE A 261 -14.10 5.26 19.43
C PHE A 261 -14.55 6.30 20.46
N THR A 262 -13.95 6.24 21.64
CA THR A 262 -14.34 7.02 22.82
C THR A 262 -13.85 8.48 22.82
N ALA A 263 -13.37 9.01 21.69
CA ALA A 263 -12.85 10.38 21.59
C ALA A 263 -11.66 10.73 22.52
N ASN A 264 -10.96 9.73 23.06
CA ASN A 264 -9.81 9.92 23.94
C ASN A 264 -8.51 10.12 23.13
N TYR A 265 -7.99 11.35 23.11
CA TYR A 265 -6.78 11.72 22.36
C TYR A 265 -5.56 11.93 23.27
N TRP A 266 -4.98 10.84 23.73
CA TRP A 266 -3.77 10.85 24.54
C TRP A 266 -2.56 10.82 23.59
N ARG A 267 -1.52 11.60 23.91
CA ARG A 267 -0.26 11.55 23.16
C ARG A 267 0.73 10.67 23.91
N PHE A 268 1.48 9.88 23.16
CA PHE A 268 2.66 9.20 23.68
C PHE A 268 3.69 10.23 24.18
N ARG A 269 4.50 9.82 25.15
CA ARG A 269 5.65 10.57 25.62
C ARG A 269 6.78 10.40 24.61
N GLU A 270 7.72 11.35 24.57
CA GLU A 270 8.86 11.27 23.64
C GLU A 270 9.66 9.97 23.77
N ILE A 271 9.79 9.44 25.00
CA ILE A 271 10.50 8.18 25.26
C ILE A 271 9.88 6.99 24.52
N ASP A 272 8.56 6.98 24.36
CA ASP A 272 7.82 5.87 23.74
C ASP A 272 8.14 5.75 22.22
N PHE A 273 8.68 6.80 21.59
CA PHE A 273 9.11 6.79 20.17
C PHE A 273 10.57 6.37 19.97
N ILE A 274 11.37 6.29 21.04
CA ILE A 274 12.82 6.00 20.96
C ILE A 274 13.22 4.79 21.82
N GLU A 275 12.26 3.96 22.23
CA GLU A 275 12.51 2.81 23.11
C GLU A 275 13.56 1.85 22.57
N LYS A 276 13.53 1.51 21.27
CA LYS A 276 14.56 0.66 20.64
C LYS A 276 15.97 1.23 20.79
N SER A 277 16.12 2.55 20.65
CA SER A 277 17.42 3.22 20.79
C SER A 277 17.87 3.34 22.25
N ARG A 278 16.94 3.35 23.21
CA ARG A 278 17.23 3.51 24.64
C ARG A 278 17.39 2.19 25.39
N LEU A 279 16.61 1.19 25.03
CA LEU A 279 16.49 -0.08 25.74
C LEU A 279 17.07 -1.26 24.93
N GLY A 280 17.40 -1.05 23.66
CA GLY A 280 17.80 -2.10 22.73
C GLY A 280 16.60 -2.80 22.09
N ALA A 281 16.88 -3.67 21.12
CA ALA A 281 15.84 -4.47 20.47
C ALA A 281 15.40 -5.63 21.38
N ILE A 282 14.11 -5.97 21.34
CA ILE A 282 13.61 -7.19 21.98
C ILE A 282 14.06 -8.38 21.12
N SER A 283 14.77 -9.33 21.74
CA SER A 283 15.26 -10.52 21.06
C SER A 283 14.11 -11.28 20.37
N GLY A 284 14.28 -11.61 19.08
CA GLY A 284 13.29 -12.31 18.28
C GLY A 284 12.17 -11.44 17.69
N THR A 285 12.24 -10.12 17.84
CA THR A 285 11.38 -9.16 17.11
C THR A 285 12.22 -8.45 16.05
N GLY A 286 11.78 -8.50 14.79
CA GLY A 286 12.47 -7.84 13.66
C GLY A 286 12.43 -6.32 13.73
#